data_AF-A0A543AS33-F1
#
_entry.id   AF-A0A543AS33-F1
#
_cell.length_a   1.000
_cell.length_b   1.000
_cell.length_c   1.000
_cell.angle_alpha   90.00
_cell.angle_beta   90.00
_cell.angle_gamma   90.00
#
_symmetry.space_group_name_H-M   'P 1'
#
loop_
_entity.id
_entity.type
_entity.pdbx_description
1 polymer ?
#
loop_
_entity_poly.entity_id
_entity_poly.type
_entity_poly.pdbx_seq_one_letter_code
_entity_poly.pdbx_strand_id
1 'polypeptide(L)'
;MLALRHIEPFLTEHSNEAEERAFLTVLAMVCAQSPRARAADMREPLLNGRSTLGSSMAHAVVTHKLFSDDLAEHRLILLARQNSTGIHRLLPRTVLHLRGSLVPVRWPGLIEDLTTWPIQQRKTSKQWIRDYHRTVNRLRAERTTTKPDESETE
;
A
#
# COMPACT_ATOMS: atom_id res chain seq x y z
N MET A 1 22.45 -15.42 -3.31
CA MET A 1 22.05 -15.46 -4.73
C MET A 1 20.79 -16.28 -5.04
N LEU A 2 20.18 -17.03 -4.10
CA LEU A 2 18.95 -17.80 -4.42
C LEU A 2 17.69 -16.95 -4.65
N ALA A 3 17.57 -15.81 -3.98
CA ALA A 3 16.41 -14.91 -4.16
C ALA A 3 16.38 -14.25 -5.56
N LEU A 4 17.55 -13.98 -6.16
CA LEU A 4 17.65 -13.35 -7.48
C LEU A 4 17.07 -14.26 -8.57
N ARG A 5 17.36 -15.56 -8.50
CA ARG A 5 16.84 -16.58 -9.42
C ARG A 5 15.31 -16.61 -9.49
N HIS A 6 14.62 -16.29 -8.41
CA HIS A 6 13.16 -16.28 -8.38
C HIS A 6 12.54 -15.01 -8.98
N ILE A 7 13.30 -13.92 -9.07
CA ILE A 7 12.81 -12.65 -9.63
C ILE A 7 13.25 -12.45 -11.08
N GLU A 8 14.33 -13.10 -11.53
CA GLU A 8 14.87 -13.02 -12.91
C GLU A 8 13.80 -13.09 -14.01
N PRO A 9 12.78 -13.99 -13.96
CA PRO A 9 11.75 -14.04 -15.01
C PRO A 9 10.82 -12.81 -15.08
N PHE A 10 10.81 -11.97 -14.04
CA PHE A 10 9.94 -10.80 -13.92
C PHE A 10 10.67 -9.48 -14.15
N LEU A 11 12.01 -9.53 -14.22
CA LEU A 11 12.84 -8.38 -14.52
C LEU A 11 12.83 -8.10 -16.03
N THR A 12 12.84 -6.82 -16.40
CA THR A 12 13.06 -6.46 -17.80
C THR A 12 14.46 -6.86 -18.27
N GLU A 13 14.66 -7.10 -19.58
CA GLU A 13 15.98 -7.43 -20.15
C GLU A 13 17.07 -6.38 -19.84
N HIS A 14 16.67 -5.17 -19.44
CA HIS A 14 17.55 -4.06 -19.06
C HIS A 14 17.35 -3.65 -17.59
N SER A 15 16.98 -4.58 -16.71
CA SER A 15 16.67 -4.26 -15.32
C SER A 15 17.85 -3.57 -14.65
N ASN A 16 17.58 -2.41 -14.06
CA ASN A 16 18.57 -1.68 -13.29
C ASN A 16 18.48 -2.04 -11.79
N GLU A 17 19.48 -1.62 -11.01
CA GLU A 17 19.55 -1.89 -9.57
C GLU A 17 18.28 -1.43 -8.82
N ALA A 18 17.62 -0.36 -9.26
CA ALA A 18 16.39 0.11 -8.64
C ALA A 18 15.21 -0.85 -8.88
N GLU A 19 15.12 -1.44 -10.07
CA GLU A 19 14.12 -2.43 -10.40
C GLU A 19 14.30 -3.69 -9.56
N GLU A 20 15.51 -4.26 -9.55
CA GLU A 20 15.85 -5.42 -8.72
C GLU A 20 15.56 -5.16 -7.24
N ARG A 21 15.96 -3.99 -6.74
CA ARG A 21 15.73 -3.60 -5.34
C ARG A 21 14.25 -3.48 -5.02
N ALA A 22 13.43 -2.96 -5.94
CA ALA A 22 11.98 -2.89 -5.76
C ALA A 22 11.36 -4.29 -5.65
N PHE A 23 11.69 -5.19 -6.58
CA PHE A 23 11.22 -6.58 -6.56
C PHE A 23 11.65 -7.30 -5.29
N LEU A 24 12.94 -7.22 -4.92
CA LEU A 24 13.46 -7.85 -3.70
C LEU A 24 12.79 -7.30 -2.44
N THR A 25 12.58 -5.98 -2.37
CA THR A 25 11.92 -5.35 -1.20
C THR A 25 10.49 -5.86 -1.06
N VAL A 26 9.74 -5.91 -2.16
CA VAL A 26 8.35 -6.39 -2.14
C VAL A 26 8.28 -7.88 -1.86
N LEU A 27 9.13 -8.69 -2.49
CA LEU A 27 9.19 -10.13 -2.23
C LEU A 27 9.51 -10.41 -0.75
N ALA A 28 10.45 -9.67 -0.15
CA ALA A 28 10.75 -9.77 1.27
C ALA A 28 9.53 -9.45 2.13
N MET A 29 8.75 -8.42 1.80
CA MET A 29 7.50 -8.09 2.50
C MET A 29 6.43 -9.17 2.33
N VAL A 30 6.30 -9.77 1.15
CA VAL A 30 5.37 -10.88 0.89
C VAL A 30 5.76 -12.12 1.71
N CYS A 31 7.04 -12.48 1.71
CA CYS A 31 7.55 -13.62 2.46
C CYS A 31 7.49 -13.44 3.98
N ALA A 32 7.69 -12.21 4.47
CA ALA A 32 7.67 -11.90 5.90
C ALA A 32 6.25 -11.82 6.51
N GLN A 33 5.19 -11.87 5.68
CA GLN A 33 3.82 -11.86 6.16
C GLN A 33 3.41 -13.16 6.85
N SER A 34 2.46 -13.03 7.79
CA SER A 34 1.81 -14.19 8.40
C SER A 34 1.10 -15.04 7.33
N PRO A 35 0.95 -16.36 7.53
CA PRO A 35 0.21 -17.21 6.60
C PRO A 35 -1.21 -16.71 6.34
N ARG A 36 -1.86 -16.12 7.36
CA ARG A 36 -3.20 -15.53 7.23
C ARG A 36 -3.23 -14.34 6.28
N ALA A 37 -2.25 -13.43 6.38
CA ALA A 37 -2.17 -12.27 5.49
C ALA A 37 -1.87 -12.70 4.04
N ARG A 38 -0.97 -13.67 3.84
CA ARG A 38 -0.70 -14.26 2.51
C ARG A 38 -1.93 -14.95 1.92
N ALA A 39 -2.70 -15.68 2.73
CA ALA A 39 -3.95 -16.28 2.28
C ALA A 39 -5.02 -15.23 1.90
N ALA A 40 -5.04 -14.09 2.59
CA ALA A 40 -5.93 -12.99 2.25
C ALA A 40 -5.56 -12.34 0.91
N ASP A 41 -4.26 -12.18 0.60
CA ASP A 41 -3.80 -11.68 -0.70
C ASP A 41 -4.31 -12.53 -1.87
N MET A 42 -4.42 -13.85 -1.68
CA MET A 42 -4.91 -14.78 -2.71
C MET A 42 -6.43 -14.76 -2.87
N ARG A 43 -7.17 -14.33 -1.84
CA ARG A 43 -8.64 -14.36 -1.81
C ARG A 43 -9.26 -13.07 -2.32
N GLU A 44 -8.53 -11.97 -2.26
CA GLU A 44 -9.07 -10.64 -2.48
C GLU A 44 -8.37 -9.89 -3.61
N PRO A 45 -9.04 -9.71 -4.76
CA PRO A 45 -8.74 -8.61 -5.68
C PRO A 45 -9.41 -7.32 -5.16
N LEU A 46 -9.30 -7.03 -3.86
CA LEU A 46 -10.16 -6.03 -3.20
C LEU A 46 -9.89 -4.59 -3.61
N LEU A 47 -8.71 -4.34 -4.16
CA LEU A 47 -8.35 -3.01 -4.56
C LEU A 47 -8.45 -2.90 -6.07
N ASN A 48 -9.30 -1.97 -6.53
CA ASN A 48 -9.42 -1.58 -7.92
C ASN A 48 -8.03 -1.47 -8.55
N GLY A 49 -7.91 -1.74 -9.86
CA GLY A 49 -6.65 -1.75 -10.62
C GLY A 49 -5.70 -0.55 -10.44
N ARG A 50 -6.14 0.52 -9.76
CA ARG A 50 -5.48 1.81 -9.57
C ARG A 50 -5.19 2.16 -8.10
N SER A 51 -5.39 1.26 -7.14
CA SER A 51 -5.13 1.60 -5.74
C SER A 51 -3.64 1.80 -5.46
N THR A 52 -3.33 2.84 -4.69
CA THR A 52 -1.96 3.11 -4.23
C THR A 52 -1.80 2.80 -2.75
N LEU A 53 -0.58 2.97 -2.21
CA LEU A 53 -0.36 2.90 -0.77
C LEU A 53 -1.25 3.90 -0.01
N GLY A 54 -1.51 5.06 -0.61
CA GLY A 54 -2.44 6.05 -0.07
C GLY A 54 -3.85 5.51 0.16
N SER A 55 -4.43 4.82 -0.83
CA SER A 55 -5.72 4.15 -0.68
C SER A 55 -5.69 3.08 0.42
N SER A 56 -4.60 2.31 0.52
CA SER A 56 -4.45 1.28 1.55
C SER A 56 -4.42 1.90 2.96
N MET A 57 -3.69 3.00 3.14
CA MET A 57 -3.67 3.78 4.39
C MET A 57 -5.06 4.36 4.73
N ALA A 58 -5.83 4.81 3.73
CA ALA A 58 -7.19 5.28 3.94
C ALA A 58 -8.13 4.17 4.44
N HIS A 59 -8.04 2.97 3.86
CA HIS A 59 -8.76 1.79 4.36
C HIS A 59 -8.33 1.43 5.79
N ALA A 60 -7.04 1.56 6.11
CA ALA A 60 -6.53 1.34 7.47
C ALA A 60 -7.22 2.25 8.49
N VAL A 61 -7.43 3.53 8.16
CA VAL A 61 -8.10 4.52 9.02
C VAL A 61 -9.61 4.29 9.08
N VAL A 62 -10.27 4.22 7.92
CA VAL A 62 -11.74 4.25 7.88
C VAL A 62 -12.31 2.87 8.17
N THR A 63 -11.90 1.87 7.39
CA THR A 63 -12.44 0.50 7.45
C THR A 63 -11.92 -0.28 8.65
N HIS A 64 -10.60 -0.33 8.81
CA HIS A 64 -9.97 -1.21 9.81
C HIS A 64 -9.73 -0.55 11.17
N LYS A 65 -9.91 0.78 11.29
CA LYS A 65 -9.67 1.53 12.53
C LYS A 65 -8.27 1.30 13.13
N LEU A 66 -7.29 1.05 12.27
CA LEU A 66 -5.92 0.73 12.66
C LEU A 66 -5.13 1.97 13.08
N PHE A 67 -5.41 3.12 12.48
CA PHE A 67 -4.76 4.39 12.75
C PHE A 67 -5.81 5.48 12.95
N SER A 68 -5.47 6.50 13.74
CA SER A 68 -6.13 7.80 13.63
C SER A 68 -5.76 8.48 12.30
N ASP A 69 -6.61 9.42 11.87
CA ASP A 69 -6.38 10.24 10.68
C ASP A 69 -4.99 10.88 10.69
N ASP A 70 -4.67 11.62 11.76
CA ASP A 70 -3.41 12.37 11.88
C ASP A 70 -2.19 11.46 11.82
N LEU A 71 -2.24 10.30 12.48
CA LEU A 71 -1.12 9.37 12.51
C LEU A 71 -0.88 8.72 11.14
N ALA A 72 -1.97 8.34 10.46
CA ALA A 72 -1.88 7.75 9.13
C ALA A 72 -1.33 8.74 8.11
N GLU A 73 -1.86 9.97 8.12
CA GLU A 73 -1.43 11.04 7.23
C GLU A 73 0.03 11.42 7.49
N HIS A 74 0.41 11.63 8.75
CA HIS A 74 1.79 11.93 9.10
C HIS A 74 2.77 10.83 8.64
N ARG A 75 2.42 9.55 8.87
CA ARG A 75 3.25 8.42 8.42
C ARG A 75 3.36 8.37 6.89
N LEU A 76 2.28 8.63 6.17
CA LEU A 76 2.28 8.66 4.71
C LEU A 76 3.15 9.81 4.18
N ILE A 77 3.06 11.00 4.77
CA ILE A 77 3.90 12.15 4.44
C ILE A 77 5.37 11.85 4.70
N LEU A 78 5.70 11.20 5.82
CA LEU A 78 7.08 10.80 6.11
C LEU A 78 7.65 9.86 5.05
N LEU A 79 6.89 8.85 4.61
CA LEU A 79 7.29 7.95 3.53
C LEU A 79 7.45 8.70 2.20
N ALA A 80 6.50 9.58 1.88
CA ALA A 80 6.49 10.38 0.65
C ALA A 80 7.73 11.30 0.50
N ARG A 81 8.39 11.65 1.61
CA ARG A 81 9.60 12.49 1.62
C ARG A 81 10.91 11.71 1.48
N GLN A 82 10.88 10.38 1.55
CA GLN A 82 12.10 9.58 1.55
C GLN A 82 12.74 9.50 0.16
N ASN A 83 14.07 9.56 0.12
CA ASN A 83 14.84 9.17 -1.05
C ASN A 83 14.73 7.65 -1.29
N SER A 84 15.29 7.15 -2.39
CA SER A 84 15.25 5.73 -2.75
C SER A 84 15.70 4.81 -1.60
N THR A 85 16.87 5.04 -1.03
CA THR A 85 17.35 4.21 0.10
C THR A 85 16.43 4.29 1.33
N GLY A 86 15.90 5.47 1.63
CA GLY A 86 14.99 5.69 2.75
C GLY A 86 13.66 4.98 2.58
N ILE A 87 13.07 4.97 1.38
CA ILE A 87 11.78 4.32 1.16
C ILE A 87 11.91 2.80 1.32
N HIS A 88 12.95 2.17 0.77
CA HIS A 88 13.17 0.72 0.94
C HIS A 88 13.43 0.33 2.40
N ARG A 89 13.94 1.25 3.23
CA ARG A 89 14.15 1.02 4.66
C ARG A 89 12.88 1.20 5.50
N LEU A 90 12.08 2.23 5.23
CA LEU A 90 10.94 2.61 6.09
C LEU A 90 9.62 1.97 5.66
N LEU A 91 9.43 1.73 4.37
CA LEU A 91 8.21 1.18 3.81
C LEU A 91 7.86 -0.20 4.40
N PRO A 92 8.81 -1.16 4.56
CA PRO A 92 8.47 -2.51 5.01
C PRO A 92 7.74 -2.56 6.34
N ARG A 93 8.13 -1.74 7.31
CA ARG A 93 7.47 -1.68 8.62
C ARG A 93 6.00 -1.25 8.49
N THR A 94 5.73 -0.25 7.66
CA THR A 94 4.37 0.26 7.45
C THR A 94 3.51 -0.79 6.75
N VAL A 95 4.02 -1.39 5.68
CA VAL A 95 3.31 -2.40 4.89
C VAL A 95 3.03 -3.67 5.71
N LEU A 96 4.00 -4.15 6.49
CA LEU A 96 3.78 -5.31 7.36
C LEU A 96 2.75 -5.03 8.47
N HIS A 97 2.67 -3.80 8.98
CA HIS A 97 1.62 -3.42 9.93
C HIS A 97 0.22 -3.43 9.29
N LEU A 98 0.10 -2.87 8.08
CA LEU A 98 -1.13 -2.93 7.29
C LEU A 98 -1.56 -4.38 7.05
N ARG A 99 -0.64 -5.22 6.56
CA ARG A 99 -0.93 -6.63 6.25
C ARG A 99 -1.19 -7.48 7.50
N GLY A 100 -0.53 -7.19 8.62
CA GLY A 100 -0.83 -7.82 9.91
C GLY A 100 -2.27 -7.61 10.36
N SER A 101 -2.87 -6.47 10.00
CA SER A 101 -4.28 -6.13 10.25
C SER A 101 -5.20 -6.43 9.07
N LEU A 102 -4.69 -7.19 8.09
CA LEU A 102 -5.37 -7.60 6.86
C LEU A 102 -5.83 -6.43 5.97
N VAL A 103 -5.30 -5.22 6.16
CA VAL A 103 -5.56 -4.09 5.27
C VAL A 103 -4.95 -4.39 3.90
N PRO A 104 -5.73 -4.46 2.81
CA PRO A 104 -5.22 -4.89 1.51
C PRO A 104 -4.15 -3.93 1.00
N VAL A 105 -3.14 -4.49 0.31
CA VAL A 105 -2.07 -3.75 -0.36
C VAL A 105 -1.93 -4.29 -1.77
N ARG A 106 -1.91 -3.42 -2.78
CA ARG A 106 -1.71 -3.81 -4.17
C ARG A 106 -0.22 -4.01 -4.46
N TRP A 107 0.24 -5.26 -4.42
CA TRP A 107 1.66 -5.59 -4.66
C TRP A 107 2.20 -5.13 -6.02
N PRO A 108 1.51 -5.35 -7.17
CA PRO A 108 2.03 -4.90 -8.46
C PRO A 108 2.22 -3.39 -8.52
N GLY A 109 1.23 -2.62 -8.04
CA GLY A 109 1.33 -1.16 -7.98
C GLY A 109 2.44 -0.68 -7.05
N LEU A 110 2.70 -1.37 -5.95
CA LEU A 110 3.80 -1.04 -5.05
C LEU A 110 5.17 -1.31 -5.69
N ILE A 111 5.29 -2.36 -6.50
CA ILE A 111 6.51 -2.61 -7.29
C ILE A 111 6.68 -1.47 -8.30
N GLU A 112 5.66 -1.15 -9.10
CA GLU A 112 5.68 -0.03 -10.07
C GLU A 112 6.08 1.32 -9.43
N ASP A 113 5.52 1.61 -8.25
CA ASP A 113 5.85 2.81 -7.49
C ASP A 113 7.33 2.84 -7.06
N LEU A 114 7.89 1.69 -6.65
CA LEU A 114 9.27 1.58 -6.17
C LEU A 114 10.29 1.53 -7.30
N THR A 115 10.00 0.84 -8.42
CA THR A 115 10.87 0.80 -9.59
C THR A 115 11.07 2.19 -10.18
N THR A 116 10.02 3.01 -10.18
CA THR A 116 10.07 4.39 -10.69
C THR A 116 10.45 5.43 -9.63
N TRP A 117 10.57 5.05 -8.35
CA TRP A 117 10.83 5.98 -7.25
C TRP A 117 12.04 6.89 -7.45
N PRO A 118 13.22 6.41 -7.92
CA PRO A 118 14.41 7.26 -8.08
C PRO A 118 14.20 8.45 -9.03
N ILE A 119 13.31 8.31 -10.02
CA ILE A 119 13.05 9.32 -11.05
C ILE A 119 11.71 10.04 -10.86
N GLN A 120 10.71 9.37 -10.28
CA GLN A 120 9.33 9.85 -10.20
C GLN A 120 8.84 10.06 -8.75
N GLN A 121 9.74 10.07 -7.75
CA GLN A 121 9.38 10.26 -6.33
C GLN A 121 8.29 11.33 -6.12
N ARG A 122 8.51 12.56 -6.61
CA ARG A 122 7.55 13.67 -6.40
C ARG A 122 6.16 13.36 -6.97
N LYS A 123 6.09 12.72 -8.13
CA LYS A 123 4.84 12.34 -8.79
C LYS A 123 4.14 11.22 -8.03
N THR A 124 4.86 10.17 -7.65
CA THR A 124 4.34 9.04 -6.87
C THR A 124 3.86 9.49 -5.49
N SER A 125 4.67 10.27 -4.78
CA SER A 125 4.30 10.88 -3.49
C SER A 125 3.03 11.73 -3.57
N LYS A 126 2.91 12.58 -4.59
CA LYS A 126 1.69 13.38 -4.81
C LYS A 126 0.48 12.49 -5.11
N GLN A 127 0.67 11.38 -5.84
CA GLN A 127 -0.39 10.41 -6.11
C GLN A 127 -0.84 9.72 -4.82
N TRP A 128 0.08 9.22 -4.00
CA TRP A 128 -0.23 8.58 -2.72
C TRP A 128 -1.03 9.50 -1.79
N ILE A 129 -0.58 10.73 -1.57
CA ILE A 129 -1.27 11.69 -0.68
C ILE A 129 -2.67 12.00 -1.20
N ARG A 130 -2.80 12.27 -2.50
CA ARG A 130 -4.11 12.56 -3.13
C ARG A 130 -5.07 11.37 -3.03
N ASP A 131 -4.60 10.16 -3.25
CA ASP A 131 -5.43 8.96 -3.19
C ASP A 131 -5.85 8.63 -1.76
N TYR A 132 -4.99 8.92 -0.77
CA TYR A 132 -5.37 8.84 0.63
C TYR A 132 -6.60 9.70 0.93
N HIS A 133 -6.53 11.01 0.69
CA HIS A 133 -7.66 11.90 0.96
C HIS A 133 -8.90 11.56 0.13
N ARG A 134 -8.72 11.24 -1.17
CA ARG A 134 -9.83 10.83 -2.05
C ARG A 134 -10.53 9.59 -1.49
N THR A 135 -9.77 8.60 -1.05
CA THR A 135 -10.31 7.32 -0.54
C THR A 135 -10.96 7.52 0.82
N VAL A 136 -10.37 8.31 1.72
CA VAL A 136 -10.98 8.65 3.03
C VAL A 136 -12.34 9.32 2.83
N ASN A 137 -12.41 10.33 1.98
CA ASN A 137 -13.65 11.07 1.73
C ASN A 137 -14.73 10.17 1.12
N ARG A 138 -14.36 9.33 0.14
CA ARG A 138 -15.26 8.35 -0.47
C ARG A 138 -15.82 7.36 0.56
N LEU A 139 -14.95 6.69 1.32
CA LEU A 139 -15.37 5.67 2.30
C LEU A 139 -16.25 6.26 3.42
N ARG A 140 -16.04 7.53 3.79
CA ARG A 140 -16.89 8.23 4.75
C ARG A 140 -18.27 8.54 4.16
N ALA A 141 -18.32 9.05 2.93
CA ALA A 141 -19.59 9.31 2.25
C ALA A 141 -20.42 8.02 2.06
N GLU A 142 -19.78 6.91 1.69
CA GLU A 142 -20.41 5.59 1.59
C GLU A 142 -21.00 5.13 2.92
N ARG A 143 -20.35 5.41 4.06
CA ARG A 143 -20.90 5.08 5.38
C ARG A 143 -22.09 5.94 5.79
N THR A 144 -22.08 7.21 5.46
CA THR A 144 -23.20 8.11 5.75
C THR A 144 -24.42 7.75 4.91
N THR A 145 -24.21 7.33 3.66
CA THR A 145 -25.30 6.94 2.74
C THR A 145 -25.90 5.56 3.02
N THR A 146 -25.12 4.63 3.58
CA THR A 146 -25.62 3.31 4.03
C THR A 146 -26.32 3.35 5.39
N LYS A 147 -26.35 4.52 6.07
CA LYS A 147 -27.04 4.69 7.35
C LYS A 147 -28.35 5.51 7.25
N PRO A 148 -29.39 5.12 6.46
CA PRO A 148 -30.74 5.62 6.64
C PRO A 148 -31.65 4.59 7.38
N ASP A 149 -32.34 5.09 8.40
CA ASP A 149 -33.63 4.59 8.94
C ASP A 149 -33.67 3.36 9.88
N GLU A 150 -33.07 3.47 11.07
CA GLU A 150 -33.41 2.61 12.24
C GLU A 150 -34.00 3.46 13.39
N SER A 151 -34.72 4.54 13.08
CA SER A 151 -35.33 5.41 14.11
C SER A 151 -36.75 5.86 13.78
N GLU A 152 -37.55 5.00 13.15
CA GLU A 152 -39.02 5.09 13.14
C GLU A 152 -39.63 3.69 13.18
N THR A 153 -39.61 3.03 14.35
CA THR A 153 -40.64 2.05 14.73
C THR A 153 -40.82 2.10 16.24
N GLU A 154 -41.97 2.68 16.61
CA GLU A 154 -42.83 2.50 17.80
C GLU A 154 -42.22 2.12 19.16
#